data_AF-A0A970Q0R1-F1
#
_entry.id   AF-A0A970Q0R1-F1
#
_cell.length_a   1.000
_cell.length_b   1.000
_cell.length_c   1.000
_cell.angle_alpha   90.00
_cell.angle_beta   90.00
_cell.angle_gamma   90.00
#
_symmetry.space_group_name_H-M   'P 1'
#
loop_
_entity.id
_entity.type
_entity.pdbx_description
1 polymer ?
#
loop_
_entity_poly.entity_id
_entity_poly.type
_entity_poly.pdbx_seq_one_letter_code
_entity_poly.pdbx_strand_id
1 'polypeptide(L)'
;WILENNILFNTIINTYSAEFLQNLKYLSDSRMHWREDVISIINSGEYNKLHILTPPFWYAEDKGDIKSRVERYINQAKKERYSQLKDNIRYLEDVLRIEEVQ
;
A
#
# COMPACT_ATOMS: atom_id res chain seq x y z
N TRP A 1 16.99 -5.59 -16.58
CA TRP A 1 18.25 -5.72 -15.81
C TRP A 1 18.54 -4.39 -15.10
N ILE A 2 17.82 -4.12 -14.00
CA ILE A 2 17.99 -2.91 -13.15
C ILE A 2 18.19 -3.36 -11.70
N LEU A 3 17.41 -4.35 -11.27
CA LEU A 3 17.51 -4.97 -9.94
C LEU A 3 18.88 -5.64 -9.70
N GLU A 4 19.50 -6.19 -10.75
CA GLU A 4 20.83 -6.81 -10.67
C GLU A 4 22.00 -5.81 -10.65
N ASN A 5 21.77 -4.54 -11.00
CA ASN A 5 22.83 -3.53 -11.08
C ASN A 5 23.20 -2.89 -9.74
N ASN A 6 22.47 -3.21 -8.67
CA ASN A 6 22.70 -2.67 -7.33
C ASN A 6 22.91 -1.14 -7.32
N ILE A 7 22.02 -0.43 -8.03
CA ILE A 7 22.17 1.01 -8.30
C ILE A 7 22.27 1.80 -6.99
N LEU A 8 23.30 2.65 -6.92
CA LEU A 8 23.56 3.54 -5.80
C LEU A 8 23.05 4.95 -6.13
N PHE A 9 22.39 5.56 -5.16
CA PHE A 9 21.97 6.96 -5.22
C PHE A 9 22.62 7.71 -4.06
N ASN A 10 22.97 8.99 -4.27
CA ASN A 10 23.71 9.76 -3.27
C ASN A 10 22.88 10.11 -2.03
N THR A 11 21.56 10.24 -2.16
CA THR A 11 20.69 10.77 -1.09
C THR A 11 19.55 9.83 -0.71
N ILE A 12 19.31 8.77 -1.47
CA ILE A 12 18.22 7.82 -1.21
C ILE A 12 18.75 6.39 -1.16
N ILE A 13 18.14 5.58 -0.30
CA ILE A 13 18.46 4.16 -0.20
C ILE A 13 17.61 3.40 -1.22
N ASN A 14 18.27 2.62 -2.07
CA ASN A 14 17.60 1.72 -2.98
C ASN A 14 17.15 0.46 -2.23
N THR A 15 15.87 0.38 -1.86
CA THR A 15 15.28 -0.80 -1.20
C THR A 15 15.07 -1.99 -2.14
N TYR A 16 15.38 -1.83 -3.43
CA TYR A 16 15.43 -2.90 -4.44
C TYR A 16 16.85 -3.38 -4.73
N SER A 17 17.83 -2.95 -3.92
CA SER A 17 19.23 -3.37 -4.02
C SER A 17 19.41 -4.83 -3.57
N ALA A 18 20.56 -5.43 -3.89
CA ALA A 18 20.84 -6.83 -3.56
C ALA A 18 20.78 -7.10 -2.04
N GLU A 19 21.20 -6.15 -1.20
CA GLU A 19 21.13 -6.26 0.25
C GLU A 19 19.70 -6.57 0.73
N PHE A 20 18.70 -5.78 0.31
CA PHE A 20 17.33 -5.92 0.78
C PHE A 20 16.56 -7.10 0.16
N LEU A 21 16.98 -7.57 -1.01
CA LEU A 21 16.33 -8.68 -1.71
C LEU A 21 16.93 -10.04 -1.37
N GLN A 22 18.22 -10.11 -1.03
CA GLN A 22 18.93 -11.37 -0.80
C GLN A 22 19.30 -11.58 0.68
N ASN A 23 19.67 -10.52 1.40
CA ASN A 23 20.21 -10.65 2.77
C ASN A 23 19.14 -10.45 3.85
N LEU A 24 17.92 -10.06 3.47
CA LEU A 24 16.79 -9.90 4.38
C LEU A 24 15.73 -10.95 4.06
N LYS A 25 15.12 -11.53 5.10
CA LYS A 25 13.94 -12.38 4.92
C LYS A 25 12.75 -11.50 4.53
N TYR A 26 12.27 -11.68 3.31
CA TYR A 26 11.11 -10.97 2.80
C TYR A 26 9.81 -11.62 3.30
N LEU A 27 8.90 -10.82 3.84
CA LEU A 27 7.58 -11.23 4.29
C LEU A 27 6.54 -10.26 3.74
N SER A 28 5.37 -10.78 3.36
CA SER A 28 4.30 -9.97 2.80
C SER A 28 2.93 -10.52 3.15
N ASP A 29 2.06 -9.61 3.56
CA ASP A 29 0.63 -9.84 3.78
C ASP A 29 -0.22 -9.38 2.58
N SER A 30 0.38 -9.27 1.39
CA SER A 30 -0.29 -8.77 0.20
C SER A 30 -1.64 -9.47 -0.01
N ARG A 31 -2.69 -8.68 -0.29
CA ARG A 31 -4.08 -9.14 -0.33
C ARG A 31 -4.59 -9.67 1.02
N MET A 32 -4.23 -9.01 2.14
CA MET A 32 -4.57 -9.43 3.51
C MET A 32 -4.21 -10.89 3.85
N HIS A 33 -3.19 -11.43 3.18
CA HIS A 33 -2.82 -12.83 3.33
C HIS A 33 -1.31 -12.94 3.46
N TRP A 34 -0.85 -13.34 4.65
CA TRP A 34 0.55 -13.68 4.87
C TRP A 34 0.91 -14.93 4.07
N ARG A 35 1.94 -14.81 3.22
CA ARG A 35 2.44 -15.96 2.43
C ARG A 35 3.11 -17.05 3.28
N GLU A 36 3.55 -16.68 4.48
CA GLU A 36 4.25 -17.52 5.44
C GLU A 36 3.79 -17.17 6.86
N ASP A 37 4.04 -18.05 7.83
CA ASP A 37 3.73 -17.77 9.23
C ASP A 37 4.69 -16.72 9.81
N VAL A 38 4.30 -15.45 9.69
CA VAL A 38 5.09 -14.30 10.14
C VAL A 38 5.39 -14.35 11.64
N ILE A 39 4.46 -14.83 12.47
CA ILE A 39 4.62 -14.83 13.93
C ILE A 39 5.65 -15.89 14.33
N SER A 40 5.56 -17.08 13.76
CA SER A 40 6.54 -18.14 13.99
C SER A 40 7.95 -17.73 13.54
N ILE A 41 8.08 -17.12 12.35
CA ILE A 41 9.37 -16.64 11.81
C ILE A 41 10.00 -15.56 12.70
N ILE A 42 9.20 -14.62 13.23
CA ILE A 42 9.70 -13.61 14.17
C ILE A 42 10.16 -14.27 15.47
N ASN A 43 9.36 -15.20 16.00
CA ASN A 43 9.65 -15.86 17.28
C ASN A 43 10.83 -16.83 17.20
N SER A 44 11.13 -17.39 16.03
CA SER A 44 12.26 -18.32 15.87
C SER A 44 13.62 -17.62 16.00
N GLY A 45 13.69 -16.33 15.69
CA GLY A 45 14.96 -15.58 15.65
C GLY A 45 15.93 -16.07 14.58
N GLU A 46 15.49 -16.90 13.63
CA GLU A 46 16.32 -17.51 12.58
C GLU A 46 16.95 -16.45 11.66
N TYR A 47 16.26 -15.33 11.44
CA TYR A 47 16.67 -14.27 10.53
C TYR A 47 17.04 -12.99 11.30
N ASN A 48 18.26 -12.51 11.09
CA ASN A 48 18.78 -11.30 11.74
C ASN A 48 18.03 -10.02 11.33
N LYS A 49 17.45 -9.98 10.13
CA LYS A 49 16.75 -8.82 9.57
C LYS A 49 15.56 -9.28 8.72
N LEU A 50 14.44 -8.56 8.83
CA LEU A 50 13.21 -8.80 8.08
C LEU A 50 12.90 -7.61 7.16
N HIS A 51 12.44 -7.89 5.95
CA HIS A 51 11.89 -6.91 5.03
C HIS A 51 10.39 -7.19 4.89
N ILE A 52 9.56 -6.37 5.55
CA ILE A 52 8.13 -6.62 5.69
C ILE A 52 7.34 -5.63 4.85
N LEU A 53 6.53 -6.13 3.92
CA LEU A 53 5.54 -5.34 3.18
C LEU A 53 4.16 -5.50 3.82
N THR A 54 3.63 -4.41 4.40
CA THR A 54 2.27 -4.31 4.94
C THR A 54 1.53 -3.08 4.40
N PRO A 55 0.53 -3.24 3.52
CA PRO A 55 -0.32 -2.12 3.11
C PRO A 55 -1.16 -1.61 4.30
N PRO A 56 -1.00 -0.35 4.75
CA PRO A 56 -1.69 0.17 5.94
C PRO A 56 -3.22 0.05 5.87
N PHE A 57 -3.76 0.12 4.65
CA PHE A 57 -5.17 -0.04 4.33
C PHE A 57 -5.81 -1.36 4.84
N TRP A 58 -5.02 -2.43 4.97
CA TRP A 58 -5.50 -3.70 5.53
C TRP A 58 -5.78 -3.66 7.03
N TYR A 59 -5.14 -2.73 7.75
CA TYR A 59 -5.14 -2.66 9.20
C TYR A 59 -5.98 -1.50 9.75
N ALA A 60 -6.96 -1.02 8.98
CA ALA A 60 -7.93 -0.07 9.51
C ALA A 60 -8.74 -0.69 10.66
N GLU A 61 -9.17 0.13 11.62
CA GLU A 61 -9.81 -0.30 12.88
C GLU A 61 -11.08 -1.13 12.67
N ASP A 62 -11.78 -0.91 11.56
CA ASP A 62 -12.99 -1.62 11.24
C ASP A 62 -12.72 -3.06 10.81
N LYS A 63 -13.66 -3.96 11.10
CA LYS A 63 -13.64 -5.32 10.60
C LYS A 63 -14.12 -5.31 9.15
N GLY A 64 -13.36 -5.94 8.26
CA GLY A 64 -13.71 -6.08 6.86
C GLY A 64 -12.81 -7.08 6.18
N ASP A 65 -13.37 -7.82 5.23
CA ASP A 65 -12.62 -8.66 4.30
C ASP A 65 -11.99 -7.82 3.17
N ILE A 66 -11.20 -8.46 2.30
CA ILE A 66 -10.55 -7.79 1.17
C ILE A 66 -11.58 -7.07 0.30
N LYS A 67 -12.73 -7.71 0.03
CA LYS A 67 -13.76 -7.17 -0.86
C LYS A 67 -14.33 -5.87 -0.31
N SER A 68 -14.85 -5.90 0.91
CA SER A 68 -15.46 -4.74 1.58
C SER A 68 -14.49 -3.57 1.72
N ARG A 69 -13.22 -3.84 2.04
CA ARG A 69 -12.18 -2.81 2.09
C ARG A 69 -11.96 -2.18 0.72
N VAL A 70 -11.75 -3.00 -0.31
CA VAL A 70 -11.51 -2.52 -1.69
C VAL A 70 -12.71 -1.73 -2.22
N GLU A 71 -13.92 -2.22 -2.01
CA GLU A 71 -15.16 -1.51 -2.37
C GLU A 71 -15.26 -0.16 -1.66
N ARG A 72 -14.99 -0.10 -0.36
CA ARG A 72 -14.96 1.17 0.37
C ARG A 72 -13.93 2.13 -0.20
N TYR A 73 -12.70 1.68 -0.44
CA TYR A 73 -11.63 2.51 -0.97
C TYR A 73 -12.00 3.12 -2.33
N ILE A 74 -12.53 2.30 -3.25
CA ILE A 74 -12.99 2.75 -4.57
C ILE A 74 -14.13 3.76 -4.44
N ASN A 75 -15.13 3.48 -3.61
CA ASN A 75 -16.28 4.36 -3.44
C ASN A 75 -15.90 5.69 -2.77
N GLN A 76 -14.94 5.67 -1.86
CA GLN A 76 -14.44 6.86 -1.20
C GLN A 76 -13.62 7.74 -2.15
N ALA A 77 -12.82 7.14 -3.04
CA ALA A 77 -12.04 7.87 -4.04
C ALA A 77 -12.91 8.77 -4.95
N LYS A 78 -14.16 8.38 -5.23
CA LYS A 78 -15.11 9.21 -6.01
C LYS A 78 -15.42 10.53 -5.30
N LYS A 79 -15.74 10.45 -4.00
CA LYS A 79 -16.04 11.62 -3.16
C LYS A 79 -14.81 12.50 -2.98
N GLU A 80 -13.67 11.89 -2.72
CA GLU A 80 -12.39 12.61 -2.58
C GLU A 80 -12.02 13.34 -3.86
N ARG A 81 -12.20 12.70 -5.03
CA ARG A 81 -11.95 13.32 -6.33
C ARG A 81 -12.87 14.50 -6.59
N TYR A 82 -14.17 14.32 -6.32
CA TYR A 82 -15.13 15.40 -6.47
C TYR A 82 -14.78 16.59 -5.57
N SER A 83 -14.44 16.33 -4.30
CA SER A 83 -13.99 17.37 -3.35
C SER A 83 -12.76 18.11 -3.87
N GLN A 84 -11.74 17.38 -4.33
CA GLN A 84 -10.53 17.97 -4.92
C GLN A 84 -10.85 18.86 -6.13
N LEU A 85 -11.77 18.44 -7.00
CA LEU A 85 -12.19 19.25 -8.14
C LEU A 85 -12.98 20.47 -7.70
N LYS A 86 -13.86 20.35 -6.70
CA LYS A 86 -14.65 21.47 -6.17
C LYS A 86 -13.76 22.60 -5.64
N ASP A 87 -12.63 22.25 -5.05
CA ASP A 87 -11.65 23.22 -4.55
C ASP A 87 -10.91 23.97 -5.67
N ASN A 88 -10.88 23.42 -6.89
CA ASN A 88 -10.09 23.93 -8.01
C ASN A 88 -10.92 24.43 -9.21
N ILE A 89 -12.20 24.04 -9.31
CA ILE A 89 -13.13 24.42 -10.38
C ILE A 89 -14.24 25.26 -9.77
N ARG A 90 -14.22 26.56 -10.08
CA ARG A 90 -15.27 27.50 -9.67
C ARG A 90 -16.61 27.08 -10.27
N TYR A 91 -17.66 27.08 -9.46
CA TYR A 91 -19.02 26.67 -9.85
C TYR A 91 -19.10 25.22 -10.36
N LEU A 92 -18.28 24.30 -9.82
CA LEU A 92 -18.33 22.88 -10.21
C LEU A 92 -19.75 22.29 -10.11
N GLU A 93 -20.51 22.68 -9.10
CA GLU A 93 -21.89 22.19 -8.88
C GLU A 93 -22.86 22.57 -10.02
N ASP A 94 -22.57 23.63 -10.79
CA ASP A 94 -23.35 24.01 -11.96
C ASP A 94 -23.06 23.10 -13.17
N VAL A 95 -21.89 22.42 -13.16
CA VAL A 95 -21.44 21.51 -14.22
C VAL A 95 -21.77 20.06 -13.89
N LEU A 96 -21.50 19.64 -12.64
CA LEU A 96 -21.73 18.30 -12.15
C LEU A 96 -21.95 18.34 -10.64
N ARG A 97 -23.11 17.91 -10.17
CA ARG A 97 -23.37 17.79 -8.72
C ARG A 97 -22.87 16.46 -8.19
N ILE A 98 -22.58 16.41 -6.88
CA ILE A 98 -22.03 15.20 -6.25
C ILE A 98 -23.02 14.02 -6.33
N GLU A 99 -24.33 14.29 -6.34
CA GLU A 99 -25.39 13.28 -6.45
C GLU A 99 -25.41 12.61 -7.82
N GLU A 100 -24.80 13.24 -8.84
CA GLU A 100 -24.68 12.71 -10.20
C GLU A 100 -23.46 11.78 -10.35
N VAL A 101 -22.59 11.70 -9.34
CA VAL A 101 -21.42 10.80 -9.31
C VAL A 101 -21.84 9.42 -8.81
N GLN A 102 -21.92 8.45 -9.73
CA GLN A 102 -22.22 7.04 -9.46
C GLN A 102 -21.06 6.32 -8.79
#